data_AF-A0A4Z1DRC0-F1
#
_entry.id   AF-A0A4Z1DRC0-F1
#
_cell.length_a   1.000
_cell.length_b   1.000
_cell.length_c   1.000
_cell.angle_alpha   90.00
_cell.angle_beta   90.00
_cell.angle_gamma   90.00
#
_symmetry.space_group_name_H-M   'P 1'
#
loop_
_entity.id
_entity.type
_entity.pdbx_description
1 polymer ?
#
loop_
_entity_poly.entity_id
_entity_poly.type
_entity_poly.pdbx_seq_one_letter_code
_entity_poly.pdbx_strand_id
1 'polypeptide(L)'
;MTVRPPASRLLPTATAVALLAVLGPAATVHAASTGTPTIRLSAAYLSGAVGASGDPVVTVTVAQSGADASGLTVTPSTSSRSTVAGTGDVRVTGTGGSRTVAVTARARGYADLTLKVTGTDGKSATTTLHYAASPAVRHAADARYLTGASDASAAVDAGGGYVLVANDEDNTLRLYDGSASGAPVRSWSLSSALGASKEVDIEGAARVGNTVYWTGSLGNNKDGEYKADRNTVFTTTLSGSGAATSVAFGTAGHRLRDDLVAWDKANGDRYGFAAATADGQTPKQVDGFNVEGLEFAPGSTTTAYVGFRAPLVPPSEGGKALLVPVTDMDQVARGAKAAFGTPVELDLGGLSVRDLRRNDKGQYLIVAGSWAAEDNSAPYALYRWDGVAGHQPVKVLDLPTADAGGWESVVSVPDLDVSGGRVQLITDDGSADLYGDGTQAKDLAHPEWQKSRSTFFTLG
;
A
#
# COMPACT_ATOMS: atom_id res chain seq x y z
N MET A 1 -38.63 45.28 -74.77
CA MET A 1 -37.93 43.98 -74.65
C MET A 1 -37.14 43.76 -75.93
N THR A 2 -36.09 44.54 -76.21
CA THR A 2 -34.70 44.41 -75.74
C THR A 2 -34.13 42.99 -75.84
N VAL A 3 -33.00 42.72 -76.49
CA VAL A 3 -32.19 43.49 -77.46
C VAL A 3 -31.24 42.49 -78.13
N ARG A 4 -30.76 42.90 -79.30
CA ARG A 4 -29.95 42.24 -80.33
C ARG A 4 -28.43 42.23 -79.93
N PRO A 5 -27.48 41.85 -80.83
CA PRO A 5 -26.37 40.91 -80.61
C PRO A 5 -25.01 41.65 -80.42
N PRO A 6 -23.89 41.30 -81.10
CA PRO A 6 -22.91 40.23 -80.87
C PRO A 6 -21.48 40.76 -80.50
N ALA A 7 -20.55 39.81 -80.36
CA ALA A 7 -19.14 39.90 -80.75
C ALA A 7 -18.09 40.59 -79.87
N SER A 8 -16.88 40.02 -80.04
CA SER A 8 -15.55 40.64 -80.05
C SER A 8 -14.73 40.70 -78.76
N ARG A 9 -13.52 40.13 -78.89
CA ARG A 9 -12.36 40.24 -78.01
C ARG A 9 -11.95 41.70 -77.86
N LEU A 10 -11.54 42.09 -76.65
CA LEU A 10 -10.64 43.22 -76.39
C LEU A 10 -9.92 42.97 -75.06
N LEU A 11 -8.58 43.02 -75.10
CA LEU A 11 -7.77 43.31 -73.91
C LEU A 11 -7.99 44.78 -73.52
N PRO A 12 -7.81 45.11 -72.23
CA PRO A 12 -7.13 46.34 -71.90
C PRO A 12 -5.99 46.13 -70.89
N THR A 13 -4.87 46.75 -71.22
CA THR A 13 -3.77 47.16 -70.34
C THR A 13 -4.27 48.09 -69.23
N ALA A 14 -3.77 47.91 -67.99
CA ALA A 14 -3.84 48.93 -66.94
C ALA A 14 -2.57 48.91 -66.07
N THR A 15 -1.70 49.89 -66.35
CA THR A 15 -0.98 50.77 -65.39
C THR A 15 -0.37 50.14 -64.13
N ALA A 16 0.96 49.96 -64.16
CA ALA A 16 1.79 49.77 -62.97
C ALA A 16 1.94 51.10 -62.21
N VAL A 17 1.39 51.15 -60.99
CA VAL A 17 1.72 52.17 -59.99
C VAL A 17 2.87 51.62 -59.14
N ALA A 18 4.04 52.22 -59.27
CA ALA A 18 5.17 51.91 -58.40
C ALA A 18 4.94 52.53 -57.01
N LEU A 19 4.57 51.70 -56.03
CA LEU A 19 4.64 52.07 -54.62
C LEU A 19 6.11 51.99 -54.17
N LEU A 20 6.71 53.14 -53.92
CA LEU A 20 8.00 53.25 -53.25
C LEU A 20 7.82 52.83 -51.78
N ALA A 21 8.22 51.60 -51.45
CA ALA A 21 8.26 51.16 -50.05
C ALA A 21 9.44 51.85 -49.35
N VAL A 22 9.13 52.82 -48.48
CA VAL A 22 10.09 53.40 -47.55
C VAL A 22 10.43 52.33 -46.52
N LEU A 23 11.62 51.72 -46.64
CA LEU A 23 12.22 50.90 -45.60
C LEU A 23 12.55 51.81 -44.41
N GLY A 24 11.68 51.83 -43.41
CA GLY A 24 12.02 52.34 -42.08
C GLY A 24 13.18 51.52 -41.48
N PRO A 25 14.00 52.11 -40.59
CA PRO A 25 15.08 51.38 -39.95
C PRO A 25 14.52 50.12 -39.30
N ALA A 26 15.15 48.98 -39.59
CA ALA A 26 14.81 47.71 -38.96
C ALA A 26 14.81 47.92 -37.45
N ALA A 27 13.62 47.91 -36.84
CA ALA A 27 13.52 47.77 -35.42
C ALA A 27 14.25 46.47 -35.09
N THR A 28 15.36 46.56 -34.38
CA THR A 28 15.94 45.41 -33.71
C THR A 28 14.85 44.91 -32.78
N VAL A 29 14.13 43.88 -33.21
CA VAL A 29 13.27 43.10 -32.34
C VAL A 29 14.23 42.59 -31.27
N HIS A 30 14.28 43.27 -30.12
CA HIS A 30 14.95 42.73 -28.96
C HIS A 30 14.26 41.39 -28.73
N ALA A 31 15.00 40.30 -28.92
CA ALA A 31 14.53 38.98 -28.52
C ALA A 31 14.01 39.15 -27.09
N ALA A 32 12.72 38.89 -26.88
CA ALA A 32 12.10 39.05 -25.58
C ALA A 32 12.99 38.33 -24.57
N SER A 33 13.54 39.07 -23.60
CA SER A 33 14.50 38.49 -22.68
C SER A 33 13.81 37.35 -21.94
N THR A 34 14.32 36.14 -22.09
CA THR A 34 13.78 34.96 -21.44
C THR A 34 13.84 35.14 -19.92
N GLY A 35 12.80 34.71 -19.21
CA GLY A 35 12.75 34.77 -17.75
C GLY A 35 13.75 33.81 -17.09
N THR A 36 13.90 33.86 -15.77
CA THR A 36 14.57 32.79 -15.02
C THR A 36 13.72 31.51 -15.11
N PRO A 37 14.30 30.34 -15.44
CA PRO A 37 13.53 29.10 -15.49
C PRO A 37 13.04 28.71 -14.08
N THR A 38 11.93 27.98 -14.02
CA THR A 38 11.37 27.42 -12.79
C THR A 38 11.49 25.90 -12.80
N ILE A 39 11.62 25.31 -11.61
CA ILE A 39 11.66 23.86 -11.39
C ILE A 39 10.88 23.54 -10.12
N ARG A 40 9.97 22.57 -10.20
CA ARG A 40 9.15 22.11 -9.07
C ARG A 40 8.99 20.60 -9.10
N LEU A 41 9.06 19.96 -7.94
CA LEU A 41 8.81 18.53 -7.80
C LEU A 41 7.35 18.26 -7.40
N SER A 42 6.80 17.13 -7.83
CA SER A 42 5.51 16.62 -7.36
C SER A 42 5.57 16.21 -5.89
N ALA A 43 6.73 15.75 -5.43
CA ALA A 43 7.05 15.45 -4.03
C ALA A 43 8.51 15.85 -3.76
N ALA A 44 8.77 16.45 -2.60
CA ALA A 44 10.14 16.83 -2.20
C ALA A 44 10.94 15.64 -1.65
N TYR A 45 10.25 14.58 -1.24
CA TYR A 45 10.82 13.37 -0.65
C TYR A 45 10.56 12.18 -1.58
N LEU A 46 11.53 11.27 -1.63
CA LEU A 46 11.45 10.02 -2.38
C LEU A 46 12.19 8.93 -1.61
N SER A 47 11.65 7.71 -1.63
CA SER A 47 12.37 6.54 -1.16
C SER A 47 12.62 5.53 -2.28
N GLY A 48 13.64 4.70 -2.10
CA GLY A 48 13.93 3.55 -2.94
C GLY A 48 14.62 2.44 -2.14
N ALA A 49 15.06 1.39 -2.82
CA ALA A 49 15.76 0.27 -2.20
C ALA A 49 16.93 -0.21 -3.06
N VAL A 50 18.00 -0.64 -2.41
CA VAL A 50 19.18 -1.16 -3.13
C VAL A 50 18.77 -2.38 -3.96
N GLY A 51 19.07 -2.36 -5.26
CA GLY A 51 18.78 -3.47 -6.17
C GLY A 51 17.32 -3.59 -6.62
N ALA A 52 16.43 -2.66 -6.24
CA ALA A 52 15.05 -2.65 -6.73
C ALA A 52 14.97 -2.20 -8.20
N SER A 53 14.02 -2.76 -8.94
CA SER A 53 13.80 -2.46 -10.36
C SER A 53 12.52 -1.65 -10.63
N GLY A 54 11.85 -1.19 -9.58
CA GLY A 54 10.54 -0.54 -9.70
C GLY A 54 10.26 0.45 -8.58
N ASP A 55 11.30 1.14 -8.08
CA ASP A 55 11.15 2.18 -7.07
C ASP A 55 10.25 3.34 -7.55
N PRO A 56 9.60 4.08 -6.63
CA PRO A 56 8.81 5.23 -6.98
C PRO A 56 9.61 6.29 -7.76
N VAL A 57 8.90 7.14 -8.50
CA VAL A 57 9.49 8.24 -9.26
C VAL A 57 8.81 9.55 -8.90
N VAL A 58 9.50 10.68 -9.10
CA VAL A 58 8.90 12.01 -8.95
C VAL A 58 8.72 12.67 -10.31
N THR A 59 7.65 13.46 -10.44
CA THR A 59 7.49 14.34 -11.59
C THR A 59 8.18 15.66 -11.30
N VAL A 60 9.00 16.13 -12.24
CA VAL A 60 9.57 17.48 -12.24
C VAL A 60 8.87 18.32 -13.30
N THR A 61 8.32 19.46 -12.87
CA THR A 61 7.71 20.46 -13.73
C THR A 61 8.68 21.61 -13.95
N VAL A 62 8.91 21.98 -15.21
CA VAL A 62 9.79 23.07 -15.61
C VAL A 62 9.12 24.03 -16.59
N ALA A 63 9.43 25.31 -16.47
CA ALA A 63 8.97 26.34 -17.38
C ALA A 63 9.98 27.50 -17.46
N GLN A 64 9.93 28.26 -18.54
CA GLN A 64 10.68 29.50 -18.67
C GLN A 64 9.88 30.46 -19.55
N SER A 65 9.60 31.67 -19.05
CA SER A 65 8.91 32.68 -19.85
C SER A 65 9.75 33.03 -21.09
N GLY A 66 9.13 33.05 -22.26
CA GLY A 66 9.79 33.32 -23.54
C GLY A 66 10.57 32.15 -24.15
N ALA A 67 10.51 30.95 -23.56
CA ALA A 67 11.14 29.76 -24.12
C ALA A 67 10.19 28.54 -24.07
N ASP A 68 10.32 27.64 -25.06
CA ASP A 68 9.62 26.36 -25.04
C ASP A 68 10.24 25.46 -23.97
N ALA A 69 9.41 24.81 -23.16
CA ALA A 69 9.87 23.92 -22.10
C ALA A 69 10.68 22.71 -22.62
N SER A 70 10.51 22.32 -23.89
CA SER A 70 11.31 21.30 -24.55
C SER A 70 12.78 21.72 -24.76
N GLY A 71 13.07 23.03 -24.81
CA GLY A 71 14.43 23.57 -24.91
C GLY A 71 15.17 23.65 -23.57
N LEU A 72 14.50 23.38 -22.45
CA LEU A 72 15.11 23.40 -21.12
C LEU A 72 15.87 22.10 -20.85
N THR A 73 16.99 22.19 -20.14
CA THR A 73 17.76 21.02 -19.71
C THR A 73 17.61 20.81 -18.22
N VAL A 74 17.21 19.61 -17.79
CA VAL A 74 17.12 19.24 -16.37
C VAL A 74 18.18 18.20 -16.08
N THR A 75 19.08 18.51 -15.15
CA THR A 75 20.22 17.66 -14.79
C THR A 75 20.41 17.60 -13.28
N PRO A 76 20.77 16.44 -12.72
CA PRO A 76 21.28 16.37 -11.36
C PRO A 76 22.63 17.08 -11.28
N SER A 77 22.81 18.01 -10.33
CA SER A 77 24.03 18.81 -10.20
C SER A 77 24.92 18.38 -9.03
N THR A 78 24.33 18.02 -7.89
CA THR A 78 25.07 17.66 -6.67
C THR A 78 24.33 16.58 -5.88
N SER A 79 25.09 15.82 -5.07
CA SER A 79 24.59 14.89 -4.06
C SER A 79 25.29 15.17 -2.75
N SER A 80 24.56 15.23 -1.64
CA SER A 80 25.15 15.34 -0.30
C SER A 80 25.86 14.05 0.15
N ARG A 81 25.50 12.89 -0.43
CA ARG A 81 26.09 11.58 -0.10
C ARG A 81 26.05 10.62 -1.29
N SER A 82 27.04 10.74 -2.16
CA SER A 82 27.16 9.94 -3.39
C SER A 82 27.30 8.43 -3.17
N THR A 83 27.66 7.99 -1.95
CA THR A 83 27.68 6.56 -1.58
C THR A 83 26.28 5.97 -1.45
N VAL A 84 25.25 6.78 -1.16
CA VAL A 84 23.84 6.35 -1.09
C VAL A 84 23.20 6.52 -2.47
N ALA A 85 23.32 7.70 -3.07
CA ALA A 85 22.91 7.99 -4.44
C ALA A 85 23.74 9.17 -4.98
N GLY A 86 24.43 8.98 -6.09
CA GLY A 86 25.16 10.03 -6.81
C GLY A 86 24.34 10.66 -7.92
N THR A 87 24.85 11.75 -8.52
CA THR A 87 24.18 12.41 -9.64
C THR A 87 24.03 11.51 -10.86
N GLY A 88 24.98 10.59 -11.08
CA GLY A 88 24.91 9.58 -12.16
C GLY A 88 23.82 8.53 -11.96
N ASP A 89 23.23 8.43 -10.78
CA ASP A 89 22.14 7.48 -10.48
C ASP A 89 20.75 8.11 -10.67
N VAL A 90 20.72 9.41 -10.96
CA VAL A 90 19.48 10.14 -11.21
C VAL A 90 19.20 10.14 -12.71
N ARG A 91 18.11 9.50 -13.09
CA ARG A 91 17.66 9.42 -14.47
C ARG A 91 16.48 10.35 -14.68
N VAL A 92 16.64 11.34 -15.56
CA VAL A 92 15.57 12.23 -16.01
C VAL A 92 15.06 11.77 -17.36
N THR A 93 13.76 11.54 -17.50
CA THR A 93 13.12 11.14 -18.77
C THR A 93 11.92 12.00 -19.13
N GLY A 94 11.62 12.05 -20.42
CA GLY A 94 10.55 12.87 -20.98
C GLY A 94 11.08 14.19 -21.56
N THR A 95 10.19 14.88 -22.27
CA THR A 95 10.46 16.19 -22.89
C THR A 95 9.35 17.17 -22.52
N GLY A 96 9.55 18.45 -22.81
CA GLY A 96 8.58 19.49 -22.48
C GLY A 96 8.60 19.85 -20.98
N GLY A 97 7.45 20.35 -20.51
CA GLY A 97 7.32 20.97 -19.18
C GLY A 97 7.11 19.98 -18.03
N SER A 98 6.84 18.71 -18.30
CA SER A 98 6.69 17.67 -17.27
C SER A 98 7.61 16.50 -17.61
N ARG A 99 8.46 16.11 -16.67
CA ARG A 99 9.46 15.06 -16.84
C ARG A 99 9.48 14.15 -15.61
N THR A 100 9.97 12.93 -15.77
CA THR A 100 10.09 11.96 -14.68
C THR A 100 11.52 11.91 -14.18
N VAL A 101 11.70 11.83 -12.87
CA VAL A 101 12.99 11.64 -12.21
C VAL A 101 12.93 10.33 -11.43
N ALA A 102 13.85 9.42 -11.75
CA ALA A 102 14.08 8.16 -11.03
C ALA A 102 15.48 8.19 -10.39
N VAL A 103 15.64 7.53 -9.25
CA VAL A 103 16.92 7.45 -8.52
C VAL A 103 17.25 5.98 -8.29
N THR A 104 18.48 5.57 -8.60
CA THR A 104 18.97 4.21 -8.27
C THR A 104 19.76 4.23 -6.97
N ALA A 105 19.32 3.48 -5.97
CA ALA A 105 20.05 3.35 -4.70
C ALA A 105 21.36 2.55 -4.88
N ARG A 106 22.46 3.06 -4.30
CA ARG A 106 23.75 2.35 -4.18
C ARG A 106 23.92 1.67 -2.82
N ALA A 107 23.48 2.31 -1.75
CA ALA A 107 23.60 1.83 -0.39
C ALA A 107 22.46 2.36 0.48
N ARG A 108 22.22 1.70 1.61
CA ARG A 108 21.25 2.13 2.63
C ARG A 108 21.64 3.50 3.21
N GLY A 109 20.66 4.39 3.42
CA GLY A 109 20.84 5.70 4.04
C GLY A 109 20.13 6.83 3.30
N TYR A 110 20.55 8.07 3.57
CA TYR A 110 19.97 9.28 2.99
C TYR A 110 20.93 10.03 2.07
N ALA A 111 20.37 10.73 1.08
CA ALA A 111 21.09 11.68 0.22
C ALA A 111 20.15 12.82 -0.23
N ASP A 112 20.68 14.04 -0.27
CA ASP A 112 20.01 15.18 -0.90
C ASP A 112 20.54 15.35 -2.31
N LEU A 113 19.65 15.30 -3.29
CA LEU A 113 19.96 15.39 -4.72
C LEU A 113 19.49 16.74 -5.25
N THR A 114 20.42 17.58 -5.66
CA THR A 114 20.06 18.86 -6.28
C THR A 114 19.80 18.66 -7.76
N LEU A 115 18.61 19.04 -8.21
CA LEU A 115 18.21 19.06 -9.61
C LEU A 115 18.28 20.50 -10.11
N LYS A 116 18.95 20.70 -11.24
CA LYS A 116 19.11 21.99 -11.89
C LYS A 116 18.36 22.01 -13.21
N VAL A 117 17.50 23.01 -13.40
CA VAL A 117 17.00 23.38 -14.74
C VAL A 117 17.88 24.49 -15.31
N THR A 118 18.29 24.36 -16.56
CA THR A 118 19.02 25.38 -17.30
C THR A 118 18.21 25.79 -18.53
N GLY A 119 17.99 27.08 -18.66
CA GLY A 119 17.30 27.73 -19.77
C GLY A 119 18.17 27.85 -21.01
N THR A 120 17.54 28.17 -22.14
CA THR A 120 18.22 28.35 -23.43
C THR A 120 19.18 29.53 -23.45
N ASP A 121 19.00 30.48 -22.52
CA ASP A 121 19.84 31.66 -22.28
C ASP A 121 20.90 31.43 -21.19
N GLY A 122 21.05 30.21 -20.70
CA GLY A 122 22.02 29.84 -19.65
C GLY A 122 21.60 30.19 -18.22
N LYS A 123 20.45 30.86 -18.02
CA LYS A 123 19.90 31.06 -16.67
C LYS A 123 19.51 29.71 -16.07
N SER A 124 19.51 29.62 -14.75
CA SER A 124 19.18 28.36 -14.09
C SER A 124 18.46 28.55 -12.77
N ALA A 125 17.73 27.52 -12.37
CA ALA A 125 17.16 27.37 -11.04
C ALA A 125 17.39 25.93 -10.55
N THR A 126 17.32 25.74 -9.23
CA THR A 126 17.54 24.45 -8.60
C THR A 126 16.41 24.10 -7.64
N THR A 127 16.25 22.80 -7.39
CA THR A 127 15.43 22.25 -6.31
C THR A 127 16.16 21.04 -5.71
N THR A 128 15.80 20.65 -4.49
CA THR A 128 16.38 19.51 -3.80
C THR A 128 15.34 18.40 -3.71
N LEU A 129 15.73 17.20 -4.08
CA LEU A 129 15.01 15.95 -3.83
C LEU A 129 15.69 15.25 -2.66
N HIS A 130 14.95 15.06 -1.56
CA HIS A 130 15.41 14.34 -0.38
C HIS A 130 15.17 12.85 -0.59
N TYR A 131 16.25 12.07 -0.67
CA TYR A 131 16.21 10.66 -1.02
C TYR A 131 16.59 9.76 0.17
N ALA A 132 15.83 8.70 0.38
CA ALA A 132 16.09 7.67 1.38
C ALA A 132 16.14 6.27 0.71
N ALA A 133 17.19 5.50 0.96
CA ALA A 133 17.41 4.19 0.39
C ALA A 133 17.39 3.12 1.49
N SER A 134 16.47 2.15 1.38
CA SER A 134 16.46 0.96 2.24
C SER A 134 17.44 -0.11 1.72
N PRO A 135 17.83 -1.11 2.52
CA PRO A 135 18.71 -2.18 2.05
C PRO A 135 18.05 -3.03 0.96
N ALA A 136 18.87 -3.83 0.28
CA ALA A 136 18.38 -4.84 -0.65
C ALA A 136 17.58 -5.92 0.10
N VAL A 137 16.57 -6.45 -0.56
CA VAL A 137 15.72 -7.53 -0.05
C VAL A 137 15.83 -8.76 -0.94
N ARG A 138 15.48 -9.92 -0.41
CA ARG A 138 15.25 -11.10 -1.25
C ARG A 138 14.05 -10.85 -2.16
N HIS A 139 14.09 -11.46 -3.35
CA HIS A 139 13.06 -11.27 -4.38
C HIS A 139 12.88 -9.80 -4.83
N ALA A 140 13.97 -9.00 -4.85
CA ALA A 140 13.90 -7.57 -5.22
C ALA A 140 13.24 -7.28 -6.60
N ALA A 141 13.33 -8.19 -7.56
CA ALA A 141 12.65 -8.04 -8.86
C ALA A 141 11.12 -8.13 -8.75
N ASP A 142 10.63 -8.89 -7.77
CA ASP A 142 9.22 -9.12 -7.46
C ASP A 142 8.69 -8.22 -6.34
N ALA A 143 9.57 -7.42 -5.71
CA ALA A 143 9.22 -6.51 -4.63
C ALA A 143 8.74 -5.16 -5.15
N ARG A 144 7.70 -4.62 -4.52
CA ARG A 144 7.16 -3.27 -4.69
C ARG A 144 7.06 -2.60 -3.32
N TYR A 145 7.13 -1.28 -3.29
CA TYR A 145 7.08 -0.51 -2.05
C TYR A 145 5.84 0.38 -2.03
N LEU A 146 4.94 0.10 -1.09
CA LEU A 146 3.71 0.86 -0.88
C LEU A 146 4.03 1.98 0.11
N THR A 147 4.24 3.21 -0.37
CA THR A 147 4.67 4.32 0.49
C THR A 147 3.48 5.03 1.15
N GLY A 148 3.74 5.89 2.13
CA GLY A 148 2.72 6.70 2.82
C GLY A 148 2.18 6.09 4.12
N ALA A 149 2.69 4.92 4.47
CA ALA A 149 2.45 4.13 5.68
C ALA A 149 3.49 3.00 5.70
N SER A 150 3.76 2.42 6.87
CA SER A 150 4.72 1.31 7.03
C SER A 150 4.12 0.08 7.70
N ASP A 151 2.96 0.20 8.33
CA ASP A 151 2.43 -0.78 9.27
C ASP A 151 1.22 -1.49 8.63
N ALA A 152 1.42 -1.95 7.39
CA ALA A 152 0.38 -2.63 6.63
C ALA A 152 0.05 -3.98 7.28
N SER A 153 -1.17 -4.08 7.80
CA SER A 153 -1.64 -5.17 8.64
C SER A 153 -2.77 -5.98 7.97
N ALA A 154 -3.63 -5.32 7.19
CA ALA A 154 -4.70 -6.00 6.44
C ALA A 154 -4.83 -5.47 5.01
N ALA A 155 -5.15 -6.35 4.06
CA ALA A 155 -5.36 -5.96 2.66
C ALA A 155 -6.37 -6.85 1.93
N VAL A 156 -7.03 -6.27 0.92
CA VAL A 156 -7.91 -7.00 -0.01
C VAL A 156 -7.66 -6.56 -1.46
N ASP A 157 -7.88 -7.49 -2.41
CA ASP A 157 -8.00 -7.14 -3.83
C ASP A 157 -9.21 -6.22 -4.06
N ALA A 158 -8.93 -5.02 -4.60
CA ALA A 158 -9.93 -4.03 -4.96
C ALA A 158 -10.41 -4.18 -6.42
N GLY A 159 -9.75 -5.01 -7.22
CA GLY A 159 -10.03 -5.26 -8.63
C GLY A 159 -9.24 -4.37 -9.58
N GLY A 160 -9.01 -4.86 -10.80
CA GLY A 160 -8.24 -4.13 -11.81
C GLY A 160 -6.75 -4.04 -11.52
N GLY A 161 -6.21 -4.92 -10.65
CA GLY A 161 -4.81 -4.92 -10.23
C GLY A 161 -4.50 -3.97 -9.07
N TYR A 162 -5.52 -3.45 -8.38
CA TYR A 162 -5.35 -2.52 -7.28
C TYR A 162 -5.63 -3.19 -5.94
N VAL A 163 -4.92 -2.76 -4.91
CA VAL A 163 -4.96 -3.35 -3.57
C VAL A 163 -5.41 -2.28 -2.59
N LEU A 164 -6.41 -2.60 -1.77
CA LEU A 164 -6.84 -1.75 -0.67
C LEU A 164 -6.19 -2.24 0.62
N VAL A 165 -5.38 -1.38 1.25
CA VAL A 165 -4.55 -1.70 2.40
C VAL A 165 -4.99 -0.86 3.60
N ALA A 166 -5.07 -1.50 4.76
CA ALA A 166 -5.20 -0.87 6.06
C ALA A 166 -3.83 -0.83 6.77
N ASN A 167 -3.68 0.11 7.68
CA ASN A 167 -2.48 0.32 8.48
C ASN A 167 -2.90 0.31 9.95
N ASP A 168 -2.28 -0.46 10.82
CA ASP A 168 -2.72 -0.61 12.22
C ASP A 168 -2.50 0.66 13.06
N GLU A 169 -1.53 1.50 12.72
CA GLU A 169 -1.25 2.79 13.40
C GLU A 169 -2.21 3.94 13.02
N ASP A 170 -3.16 3.74 12.10
CA ASP A 170 -4.18 4.75 11.79
C ASP A 170 -5.52 4.18 11.28
N ASN A 171 -6.53 5.04 11.11
CA ASN A 171 -7.84 4.65 10.60
C ASN A 171 -8.00 4.97 9.11
N THR A 172 -6.92 4.91 8.31
CA THR A 172 -6.94 5.30 6.90
C THR A 172 -6.76 4.10 5.99
N LEU A 173 -7.74 3.87 5.11
CA LEU A 173 -7.59 2.90 4.02
C LEU A 173 -6.90 3.55 2.83
N ARG A 174 -5.96 2.83 2.22
CA ARG A 174 -5.10 3.32 1.14
C ARG A 174 -5.19 2.39 -0.07
N LEU A 175 -5.49 2.94 -1.23
CA LEU A 175 -5.57 2.20 -2.49
C LEU A 175 -4.26 2.34 -3.26
N TYR A 176 -3.65 1.22 -3.62
CA TYR A 176 -2.39 1.17 -4.38
C TYR A 176 -2.58 0.46 -5.72
N ASP A 177 -1.77 0.82 -6.72
CA ASP A 177 -1.52 -0.06 -7.85
C ASP A 177 -0.67 -1.23 -7.35
N GLY A 178 -1.22 -2.44 -7.36
CA GLY A 178 -0.57 -3.63 -6.82
C GLY A 178 0.67 -4.08 -7.59
N SER A 179 0.92 -3.51 -8.77
CA SER A 179 2.04 -3.88 -9.65
C SER A 179 3.23 -2.90 -9.60
N ALA A 180 3.08 -1.76 -8.93
CA ALA A 180 4.04 -0.66 -8.92
C ALA A 180 4.37 -0.20 -7.50
N SER A 181 5.58 0.32 -7.29
CA SER A 181 5.89 1.05 -6.06
C SER A 181 5.39 2.47 -6.16
N GLY A 182 4.93 3.03 -5.04
CA GLY A 182 4.55 4.43 -4.98
C GLY A 182 3.57 4.75 -3.86
N ALA A 183 3.18 6.02 -3.84
CA ALA A 183 2.15 6.54 -2.97
C ALA A 183 0.77 5.96 -3.33
N PRO A 184 -0.18 5.93 -2.39
CA PRO A 184 -1.54 5.50 -2.69
C PRO A 184 -2.16 6.41 -3.75
N VAL A 185 -2.90 5.83 -4.68
CA VAL A 185 -3.65 6.60 -5.69
C VAL A 185 -4.86 7.31 -5.08
N ARG A 186 -5.38 6.78 -3.95
CA ARG A 186 -6.47 7.33 -3.14
C ARG A 186 -6.34 6.87 -1.70
N SER A 187 -6.83 7.69 -0.77
CA SER A 187 -6.92 7.34 0.65
C SER A 187 -8.23 7.82 1.25
N TRP A 188 -8.73 7.11 2.26
CA TRP A 188 -9.96 7.46 2.99
C TRP A 188 -9.71 7.35 4.49
N SER A 189 -9.71 8.47 5.19
CA SER A 189 -9.71 8.48 6.66
C SER A 189 -11.10 8.10 7.17
N LEU A 190 -11.16 7.09 8.02
CA LEU A 190 -12.39 6.56 8.60
C LEU A 190 -12.62 7.02 10.04
N SER A 191 -11.70 7.77 10.66
CA SER A 191 -11.77 8.13 12.09
C SER A 191 -13.13 8.71 12.49
N SER A 192 -13.66 9.66 11.71
CA SER A 192 -14.96 10.26 12.00
C SER A 192 -16.13 9.30 11.82
N ALA A 193 -16.06 8.37 10.86
CA ALA A 193 -17.14 7.41 10.60
C ALA A 193 -17.16 6.28 11.63
N LEU A 194 -15.97 5.88 12.10
CA LEU A 194 -15.78 4.92 13.18
C LEU A 194 -16.11 5.52 14.56
N GLY A 195 -16.12 6.85 14.69
CA GLY A 195 -16.21 7.51 15.99
C GLY A 195 -14.99 7.24 16.89
N ALA A 196 -13.88 6.79 16.31
CA ALA A 196 -12.70 6.35 17.03
C ALA A 196 -11.84 7.54 17.46
N SER A 197 -11.39 7.50 18.70
CA SER A 197 -10.49 8.52 19.29
C SER A 197 -9.01 8.20 19.08
N LYS A 198 -8.72 6.91 18.82
CA LYS A 198 -7.44 6.30 18.53
C LYS A 198 -7.56 5.37 17.33
N GLU A 199 -6.45 4.76 16.94
CA GLU A 199 -6.41 3.71 15.94
C GLU A 199 -7.28 2.50 16.37
N VAL A 200 -8.01 1.96 15.41
CA VAL A 200 -8.75 0.70 15.56
C VAL A 200 -7.81 -0.50 15.61
N ASP A 201 -6.53 -0.33 15.23
CA ASP A 201 -5.57 -1.43 15.15
C ASP A 201 -6.12 -2.47 14.16
N ILE A 202 -6.39 -2.05 12.91
CA ILE A 202 -7.08 -2.87 11.91
C ILE A 202 -6.16 -4.01 11.50
N GLU A 203 -6.51 -5.25 11.83
CA GLU A 203 -5.61 -6.41 11.65
C GLU A 203 -6.17 -7.48 10.70
N GLY A 204 -7.48 -7.48 10.44
CA GLY A 204 -8.08 -8.50 9.57
C GLY A 204 -9.07 -7.91 8.57
N ALA A 205 -9.10 -8.46 7.37
CA ALA A 205 -10.04 -8.06 6.33
C ALA A 205 -10.57 -9.24 5.51
N ALA A 206 -11.85 -9.24 5.16
CA ALA A 206 -12.46 -10.23 4.26
C ALA A 206 -13.49 -9.60 3.33
N ARG A 207 -13.56 -10.07 2.08
CA ARG A 207 -14.46 -9.50 1.08
C ARG A 207 -15.57 -10.49 0.69
N VAL A 208 -16.82 -10.01 0.72
CA VAL A 208 -17.99 -10.71 0.19
C VAL A 208 -18.70 -9.81 -0.81
N GLY A 209 -18.63 -10.19 -2.10
CA GLY A 209 -19.12 -9.34 -3.18
C GLY A 209 -18.40 -7.98 -3.19
N ASN A 210 -19.12 -6.90 -2.94
CA ASN A 210 -18.54 -5.55 -2.85
C ASN A 210 -18.31 -5.08 -1.40
N THR A 211 -18.76 -5.84 -0.40
CA THR A 211 -18.58 -5.47 0.99
C THR A 211 -17.28 -6.06 1.51
N VAL A 212 -16.46 -5.21 2.12
CA VAL A 212 -15.27 -5.62 2.86
C VAL A 212 -15.57 -5.50 4.34
N TYR A 213 -15.36 -6.58 5.07
CA TYR A 213 -15.40 -6.65 6.51
C TYR A 213 -14.00 -6.45 7.04
N TRP A 214 -13.88 -5.66 8.09
CA TRP A 214 -12.63 -5.33 8.75
C TRP A 214 -12.79 -5.61 10.24
N THR A 215 -11.73 -6.04 10.89
CA THR A 215 -11.68 -6.19 12.35
C THR A 215 -10.43 -5.52 12.88
N GLY A 216 -10.57 -4.86 14.04
CA GLY A 216 -9.43 -4.54 14.87
C GLY A 216 -8.81 -5.81 15.47
N SER A 217 -7.66 -5.66 16.13
CA SER A 217 -6.98 -6.76 16.83
C SER A 217 -7.81 -7.40 17.94
N LEU A 218 -8.83 -6.68 18.44
CA LEU A 218 -9.66 -7.03 19.60
C LEU A 218 -8.85 -7.21 20.91
N GLY A 219 -7.53 -7.05 20.87
CA GLY A 219 -6.61 -7.27 21.98
C GLY A 219 -6.50 -6.07 22.91
N ASN A 220 -5.78 -6.26 24.01
CA ASN A 220 -5.25 -5.13 24.78
C ASN A 220 -4.18 -4.40 23.96
N ASN A 221 -3.77 -3.21 24.38
CA ASN A 221 -2.54 -2.62 23.84
C ASN A 221 -1.29 -3.32 24.41
N LYS A 222 -0.12 -2.92 23.93
CA LYS A 222 1.18 -3.43 24.40
C LYS A 222 1.44 -3.28 25.90
N ASP A 223 0.73 -2.37 26.57
CA ASP A 223 0.83 -2.11 28.01
C ASP A 223 -0.17 -2.96 28.82
N GLY A 224 -0.96 -3.80 28.16
CA GLY A 224 -1.97 -4.65 28.77
C GLY A 224 -3.29 -3.96 29.11
N GLU A 225 -3.52 -2.76 28.56
CA GLU A 225 -4.72 -1.97 28.79
C GLU A 225 -5.78 -2.24 27.71
N TYR A 226 -7.04 -2.34 28.13
CA TYR A 226 -8.17 -2.39 27.19
C TYR A 226 -8.30 -1.08 26.40
N LYS A 227 -8.47 -1.19 25.08
CA LYS A 227 -8.77 -0.08 24.18
C LYS A 227 -10.09 -0.35 23.46
N ALA A 228 -11.10 0.47 23.74
CA ALA A 228 -12.43 0.30 23.14
C ALA A 228 -12.40 0.38 21.61
N ASP A 229 -11.58 1.27 21.04
CA ASP A 229 -11.44 1.43 19.59
C ASP A 229 -10.95 0.14 18.90
N ARG A 230 -10.12 -0.69 19.58
CA ARG A 230 -9.62 -1.98 19.07
C ARG A 230 -10.68 -3.08 19.03
N ASN A 231 -11.71 -2.98 19.86
CA ASN A 231 -12.87 -3.88 19.84
C ASN A 231 -13.87 -3.37 18.80
N THR A 232 -13.49 -3.39 17.52
CA THR A 232 -14.33 -2.89 16.43
C THR A 232 -14.32 -3.89 15.27
N VAL A 233 -15.51 -4.25 14.81
CA VAL A 233 -15.75 -4.91 13.52
C VAL A 233 -16.54 -3.94 12.67
N PHE A 234 -16.08 -3.62 11.47
CA PHE A 234 -16.77 -2.68 10.60
C PHE A 234 -16.78 -3.13 9.15
N THR A 235 -17.57 -2.44 8.34
CA THR A 235 -17.68 -2.70 6.91
C THR A 235 -17.36 -1.48 6.08
N THR A 236 -16.82 -1.72 4.90
CA THR A 236 -16.82 -0.76 3.80
C THR A 236 -17.43 -1.41 2.56
N THR A 237 -17.88 -0.59 1.61
CA THR A 237 -18.35 -1.07 0.31
C THR A 237 -17.48 -0.48 -0.79
N LEU A 238 -17.03 -1.34 -1.70
CA LEU A 238 -16.27 -0.99 -2.88
C LEU A 238 -17.19 -0.69 -4.06
N SER A 239 -16.80 0.32 -4.84
CA SER A 239 -17.41 0.65 -6.13
C SER A 239 -16.33 1.10 -7.11
N GLY A 240 -16.60 1.03 -8.41
CA GLY A 240 -15.57 1.28 -9.43
C GLY A 240 -14.58 0.11 -9.57
N SER A 241 -13.46 0.36 -10.22
CA SER A 241 -12.36 -0.59 -10.36
C SER A 241 -11.05 0.15 -10.67
N GLY A 242 -9.92 -0.50 -10.41
CA GLY A 242 -8.61 0.09 -10.63
C GLY A 242 -8.42 1.41 -9.87
N ALA A 243 -7.78 2.40 -10.49
CA ALA A 243 -7.61 3.74 -9.92
C ALA A 243 -8.93 4.51 -9.67
N ALA A 244 -10.04 4.07 -10.25
CA ALA A 244 -11.37 4.64 -10.04
C ALA A 244 -12.12 3.98 -8.87
N THR A 245 -11.52 3.02 -8.17
CA THR A 245 -12.12 2.42 -6.98
C THR A 245 -12.44 3.47 -5.93
N SER A 246 -13.63 3.37 -5.35
CA SER A 246 -14.11 4.21 -4.26
C SER A 246 -14.58 3.35 -3.09
N VAL A 247 -14.31 3.83 -1.88
CA VAL A 247 -14.68 3.19 -0.61
C VAL A 247 -15.74 4.04 0.06
N ALA A 248 -16.84 3.39 0.48
CA ALA A 248 -17.84 3.99 1.36
C ALA A 248 -17.88 3.22 2.68
N PHE A 249 -17.85 3.94 3.81
CA PHE A 249 -18.07 3.34 5.12
C PHE A 249 -19.49 2.75 5.22
N GLY A 250 -19.60 1.58 5.84
CA GLY A 250 -20.87 0.90 6.10
C GLY A 250 -21.29 1.06 7.56
N THR A 251 -21.23 -0.05 8.31
CA THR A 251 -21.58 -0.12 9.73
C THR A 251 -20.38 -0.54 10.58
N ALA A 252 -20.44 -0.29 11.88
CA ALA A 252 -19.51 -0.80 12.87
C ALA A 252 -20.24 -1.41 14.08
N GLY A 253 -19.65 -2.42 14.69
CA GLY A 253 -20.07 -3.05 15.93
C GLY A 253 -18.88 -3.27 16.87
N HIS A 254 -19.12 -3.24 18.18
CA HIS A 254 -18.06 -3.17 19.20
C HIS A 254 -18.18 -4.23 20.30
N ARG A 255 -18.66 -5.42 19.94
CA ARG A 255 -19.02 -6.47 20.90
C ARG A 255 -18.23 -7.76 20.77
N LEU A 256 -17.52 -7.95 19.64
CA LEU A 256 -16.99 -9.26 19.28
C LEU A 256 -16.01 -9.80 20.34
N ARG A 257 -15.14 -8.95 20.89
CA ARG A 257 -14.24 -9.34 22.00
C ARG A 257 -15.03 -9.88 23.20
N ASP A 258 -16.00 -9.12 23.68
CA ASP A 258 -16.78 -9.47 24.87
C ASP A 258 -17.61 -10.74 24.66
N ASP A 259 -18.18 -10.89 23.47
CA ASP A 259 -18.97 -12.05 23.09
C ASP A 259 -18.09 -13.31 22.97
N LEU A 260 -16.86 -13.21 22.45
CA LEU A 260 -15.86 -14.30 22.42
C LEU A 260 -15.49 -14.75 23.84
N VAL A 261 -15.17 -13.80 24.74
CA VAL A 261 -14.83 -14.09 26.13
C VAL A 261 -16.00 -14.76 26.86
N ALA A 262 -17.22 -14.24 26.70
CA ALA A 262 -18.40 -14.82 27.32
C ALA A 262 -18.70 -16.23 26.79
N TRP A 263 -18.51 -16.44 25.49
CA TRP A 263 -18.71 -17.74 24.86
C TRP A 263 -17.67 -18.77 25.33
N ASP A 264 -16.38 -18.42 25.40
CA ASP A 264 -15.34 -19.36 25.86
C ASP A 264 -15.60 -19.79 27.31
N LYS A 265 -15.90 -18.84 28.21
CA LYS A 265 -16.30 -19.14 29.60
C LYS A 265 -17.49 -20.11 29.68
N ALA A 266 -18.51 -19.90 28.85
CA ALA A 266 -19.70 -20.74 28.82
C ALA A 266 -19.42 -22.16 28.27
N ASN A 267 -18.30 -22.35 27.56
CA ASN A 267 -17.87 -23.61 26.95
C ASN A 267 -16.65 -24.22 27.66
N GLY A 268 -16.48 -23.92 28.95
CA GLY A 268 -15.46 -24.54 29.80
C GLY A 268 -14.12 -23.80 29.83
N ASP A 269 -14.06 -22.56 29.33
CA ASP A 269 -12.87 -21.68 29.35
C ASP A 269 -11.66 -22.35 28.69
N ARG A 270 -11.90 -23.04 27.57
CA ARG A 270 -10.90 -23.90 26.90
C ARG A 270 -9.76 -23.09 26.31
N TYR A 271 -10.04 -21.87 25.85
CA TYR A 271 -9.06 -21.01 25.18
C TYR A 271 -8.51 -19.92 26.10
N GLY A 272 -9.02 -19.81 27.33
CA GLY A 272 -8.53 -18.87 28.34
C GLY A 272 -8.75 -17.41 27.99
N PHE A 273 -9.70 -17.08 27.11
CA PHE A 273 -9.91 -15.71 26.64
C PHE A 273 -10.19 -14.73 27.78
N ALA A 274 -10.85 -15.21 28.84
CA ALA A 274 -11.09 -14.44 30.05
C ALA A 274 -9.81 -13.96 30.74
N ALA A 275 -8.83 -14.85 30.86
CA ALA A 275 -7.54 -14.53 31.46
C ALA A 275 -6.73 -13.66 30.49
N ALA A 276 -6.66 -14.06 29.21
CA ALA A 276 -5.91 -13.37 28.16
C ALA A 276 -6.33 -11.90 27.93
N THR A 277 -7.58 -11.55 28.25
CA THR A 277 -8.13 -10.20 28.10
C THR A 277 -8.16 -9.39 29.39
N ALA A 278 -7.64 -9.94 30.50
CA ALA A 278 -7.59 -9.25 31.78
C ALA A 278 -6.66 -8.03 31.75
N ASP A 279 -6.85 -7.11 32.70
CA ASP A 279 -5.99 -5.93 32.86
C ASP A 279 -4.53 -6.35 33.12
N GLY A 280 -3.60 -5.68 32.45
CA GLY A 280 -2.17 -5.98 32.52
C GLY A 280 -1.72 -7.17 31.66
N GLN A 281 -2.61 -7.85 30.94
CA GLN A 281 -2.23 -8.92 30.01
C GLN A 281 -1.93 -8.35 28.63
N THR A 282 -0.73 -8.62 28.14
CA THR A 282 -0.30 -8.16 26.82
C THR A 282 -0.89 -9.06 25.74
N PRO A 283 -1.24 -8.53 24.55
CA PRO A 283 -1.89 -9.30 23.49
C PRO A 283 -0.99 -10.36 22.84
N LYS A 284 0.32 -10.13 22.83
CA LYS A 284 1.30 -10.86 22.01
C LYS A 284 2.17 -11.80 22.85
N GLN A 285 1.49 -12.63 23.63
CA GLN A 285 2.06 -13.72 24.41
C GLN A 285 1.35 -15.04 24.07
N VAL A 286 1.93 -16.20 24.42
CA VAL A 286 1.43 -17.50 23.94
C VAL A 286 -0.02 -17.79 24.36
N ASP A 287 -0.42 -17.23 25.51
CA ASP A 287 -1.77 -17.23 26.10
C ASP A 287 -2.47 -15.87 25.98
N GLY A 288 -1.99 -14.97 25.11
CA GLY A 288 -2.55 -13.65 24.87
C GLY A 288 -3.85 -13.70 24.05
N PHE A 289 -4.41 -12.53 23.75
CA PHE A 289 -5.61 -12.39 22.93
C PHE A 289 -5.36 -11.34 21.84
N ASN A 290 -5.16 -11.79 20.61
CA ASN A 290 -4.90 -10.94 19.46
C ASN A 290 -5.40 -11.58 18.16
N VAL A 291 -6.31 -10.90 17.48
CA VAL A 291 -6.84 -11.29 16.16
C VAL A 291 -6.01 -10.65 15.06
N GLU A 292 -5.62 -11.44 14.07
CA GLU A 292 -4.94 -10.97 12.84
C GLU A 292 -5.51 -11.63 11.57
N GLY A 293 -6.44 -12.57 11.71
CA GLY A 293 -7.08 -13.24 10.57
C GLY A 293 -8.56 -12.92 10.47
N LEU A 294 -9.04 -12.66 9.26
CA LEU A 294 -10.47 -12.65 8.96
C LEU A 294 -10.74 -13.19 7.54
N GLU A 295 -11.56 -14.23 7.41
CA GLU A 295 -12.03 -14.71 6.10
C GLU A 295 -13.34 -15.49 6.20
N PHE A 296 -14.18 -15.40 5.17
CA PHE A 296 -15.44 -16.15 5.12
C PHE A 296 -15.22 -17.63 4.88
N ALA A 297 -16.01 -18.46 5.58
CA ALA A 297 -16.08 -19.91 5.36
C ALA A 297 -16.47 -20.23 3.91
N PRO A 298 -16.06 -21.37 3.33
CA PRO A 298 -16.36 -21.68 1.94
C PRO A 298 -17.87 -21.64 1.65
N GLY A 299 -18.27 -20.89 0.63
CA GLY A 299 -19.68 -20.75 0.23
C GLY A 299 -20.56 -19.96 1.19
N SER A 300 -20.01 -19.39 2.27
CA SER A 300 -20.77 -18.58 3.22
C SER A 300 -20.62 -17.09 2.95
N THR A 301 -21.70 -16.35 3.19
CA THR A 301 -21.73 -14.88 3.18
C THR A 301 -21.98 -14.29 4.57
N THR A 302 -22.10 -15.13 5.61
CA THR A 302 -22.38 -14.70 6.99
C THR A 302 -21.42 -15.32 7.99
N THR A 303 -20.90 -16.52 7.72
CA THR A 303 -19.93 -17.20 8.59
C THR A 303 -18.51 -16.81 8.21
N ALA A 304 -17.81 -16.13 9.12
CA ALA A 304 -16.41 -15.78 8.98
C ALA A 304 -15.56 -16.44 10.06
N TYR A 305 -14.39 -16.95 9.68
CA TYR A 305 -13.34 -17.37 10.59
C TYR A 305 -12.60 -16.13 11.10
N VAL A 306 -12.58 -15.97 12.41
CA VAL A 306 -11.71 -15.03 13.12
C VAL A 306 -10.45 -15.80 13.52
N GLY A 307 -9.30 -15.41 12.95
CA GLY A 307 -8.01 -16.07 13.16
C GLY A 307 -7.14 -15.32 14.17
N PHE A 308 -6.48 -16.07 15.03
CA PHE A 308 -5.72 -15.52 16.16
C PHE A 308 -4.20 -15.64 15.95
N ARG A 309 -3.49 -14.54 16.20
CA ARG A 309 -2.04 -14.54 16.47
C ARG A 309 -1.75 -15.16 17.84
N ALA A 310 -2.61 -14.86 18.80
CA ALA A 310 -2.59 -15.44 20.13
C ALA A 310 -4.03 -15.59 20.64
N PRO A 311 -4.35 -16.70 21.34
CA PRO A 311 -3.42 -17.68 21.88
C PRO A 311 -3.07 -18.79 20.89
N LEU A 312 -2.01 -19.53 21.19
CA LEU A 312 -1.90 -20.91 20.70
C LEU A 312 -2.74 -21.84 21.58
N VAL A 313 -3.18 -22.97 21.02
CA VAL A 313 -4.07 -23.93 21.71
C VAL A 313 -3.47 -25.35 21.71
N PRO A 314 -3.06 -25.90 22.88
CA PRO A 314 -2.90 -25.20 24.17
C PRO A 314 -1.79 -24.12 24.12
N PRO A 315 -1.76 -23.17 25.07
CA PRO A 315 -0.81 -22.05 25.08
C PRO A 315 0.59 -22.50 25.49
N SER A 316 1.28 -23.14 24.56
CA SER A 316 2.61 -23.71 24.74
C SER A 316 3.35 -23.72 23.42
N GLU A 317 4.68 -23.86 23.47
CA GLU A 317 5.48 -24.12 22.27
C GLU A 317 4.95 -25.37 21.55
N GLY A 318 4.70 -25.25 20.24
CA GLY A 318 4.10 -26.33 19.46
C GLY A 318 2.56 -26.45 19.58
N GLY A 319 1.92 -25.52 20.30
CA GLY A 319 0.46 -25.38 20.28
C GLY A 319 -0.07 -25.07 18.88
N LYS A 320 -1.36 -25.34 18.65
CA LYS A 320 -2.01 -25.12 17.36
C LYS A 320 -2.49 -23.67 17.23
N ALA A 321 -2.61 -23.19 16.00
CA ALA A 321 -3.28 -21.92 15.74
C ALA A 321 -4.80 -22.08 15.87
N LEU A 322 -5.49 -21.00 16.25
CA LEU A 322 -6.93 -21.00 16.51
C LEU A 322 -7.68 -20.17 15.46
N LEU A 323 -8.75 -20.76 14.92
CA LEU A 323 -9.82 -20.05 14.23
C LEU A 323 -11.14 -20.22 14.99
N VAL A 324 -11.87 -19.14 15.24
CA VAL A 324 -13.23 -19.18 15.79
C VAL A 324 -14.22 -18.75 14.71
N PRO A 325 -15.15 -19.62 14.25
CA PRO A 325 -16.19 -19.21 13.31
C PRO A 325 -17.22 -18.32 14.00
N VAL A 326 -17.45 -17.13 13.47
CA VAL A 326 -18.57 -16.24 13.80
C VAL A 326 -19.62 -16.43 12.71
N THR A 327 -20.77 -17.02 13.05
CA THR A 327 -21.77 -17.52 12.10
C THR A 327 -22.66 -16.43 11.47
N ASP A 328 -22.68 -15.25 12.10
CA ASP A 328 -23.52 -14.09 11.81
C ASP A 328 -22.69 -12.78 11.72
N MET A 329 -21.51 -12.84 11.10
CA MET A 329 -20.57 -11.72 10.99
C MET A 329 -21.21 -10.45 10.36
N ASP A 330 -22.16 -10.63 9.46
CA ASP A 330 -22.92 -9.53 8.87
C ASP A 330 -23.78 -8.78 9.92
N GLN A 331 -24.27 -9.46 10.95
CA GLN A 331 -25.00 -8.85 12.06
C GLN A 331 -24.04 -8.30 13.12
N VAL A 332 -22.93 -8.99 13.40
CA VAL A 332 -21.88 -8.51 14.32
C VAL A 332 -21.32 -7.16 13.90
N ALA A 333 -21.06 -6.96 12.60
CA ALA A 333 -20.60 -5.68 12.07
C ALA A 333 -21.66 -4.55 12.16
N ARG A 334 -22.90 -4.88 12.58
CA ARG A 334 -24.00 -3.94 12.88
C ARG A 334 -24.27 -3.80 14.38
N GLY A 335 -23.42 -4.40 15.22
CA GLY A 335 -23.51 -4.34 16.67
C GLY A 335 -24.40 -5.41 17.31
N ALA A 336 -24.83 -6.43 16.57
CA ALA A 336 -25.52 -7.58 17.16
C ALA A 336 -24.56 -8.41 18.01
N LYS A 337 -25.14 -9.19 18.95
CA LYS A 337 -24.39 -10.18 19.72
C LYS A 337 -23.98 -11.34 18.81
N ALA A 338 -22.69 -11.71 18.83
CA ALA A 338 -22.16 -12.78 17.99
C ALA A 338 -22.68 -14.17 18.38
N ALA A 339 -22.83 -15.03 17.37
CA ALA A 339 -23.05 -16.46 17.48
C ALA A 339 -21.86 -17.23 16.89
N PHE A 340 -21.37 -18.23 17.61
CA PHE A 340 -20.13 -18.93 17.29
C PHE A 340 -20.37 -20.38 16.84
N GLY A 341 -19.58 -20.83 15.85
CA GLY A 341 -19.49 -22.22 15.44
C GLY A 341 -18.46 -23.01 16.23
N THR A 342 -18.22 -24.27 15.83
CA THR A 342 -17.15 -25.08 16.41
C THR A 342 -15.78 -24.53 15.99
N PRO A 343 -14.88 -24.20 16.94
CA PRO A 343 -13.54 -23.73 16.62
C PRO A 343 -12.72 -24.72 15.80
N VAL A 344 -11.78 -24.19 15.04
CA VAL A 344 -10.82 -24.98 14.24
C VAL A 344 -9.42 -24.75 14.80
N GLU A 345 -8.76 -25.85 15.14
CA GLU A 345 -7.38 -25.85 15.61
C GLU A 345 -6.47 -26.34 14.48
N LEU A 346 -5.57 -25.48 14.02
CA LEU A 346 -4.70 -25.73 12.87
C LEU A 346 -3.29 -26.03 13.34
N ASP A 347 -2.76 -27.20 13.00
CA ASP A 347 -1.35 -27.50 13.22
C ASP A 347 -0.51 -26.82 12.15
N LEU A 348 0.06 -25.66 12.50
CA LEU A 348 0.97 -24.86 11.69
C LEU A 348 2.43 -25.00 12.17
N GLY A 349 2.75 -26.07 12.91
CA GLY A 349 4.08 -26.30 13.45
C GLY A 349 4.46 -25.35 14.60
N GLY A 350 3.51 -24.98 15.45
CA GLY A 350 3.72 -24.03 16.55
C GLY A 350 3.66 -22.55 16.14
N LEU A 351 3.32 -22.25 14.89
CA LEU A 351 3.04 -20.90 14.40
C LEU A 351 1.56 -20.55 14.58
N SER A 352 1.27 -19.26 14.63
CA SER A 352 -0.06 -18.67 14.71
C SER A 352 -0.50 -18.06 13.38
N VAL A 353 -1.76 -17.60 13.28
CA VAL A 353 -2.27 -16.91 12.09
C VAL A 353 -1.82 -15.45 12.11
N ARG A 354 -1.22 -14.99 11.00
CA ARG A 354 -0.94 -13.58 10.70
C ARG A 354 -1.94 -13.01 9.68
N ASP A 355 -2.44 -13.86 8.78
CA ASP A 355 -3.61 -13.60 7.92
C ASP A 355 -4.10 -14.93 7.33
N LEU A 356 -5.35 -14.95 6.85
CA LEU A 356 -5.89 -16.00 6.01
C LEU A 356 -6.75 -15.40 4.89
N ARG A 357 -6.60 -15.92 3.69
CA ARG A 357 -7.36 -15.48 2.52
C ARG A 357 -7.89 -16.68 1.76
N ARG A 358 -9.09 -16.57 1.20
CA ARG A 358 -9.73 -17.63 0.41
C ARG A 358 -9.89 -17.19 -1.04
N ASN A 359 -9.74 -18.14 -1.97
CA ASN A 359 -10.16 -17.94 -3.35
C ASN A 359 -11.61 -18.43 -3.58
N ASP A 360 -12.16 -18.19 -4.76
CA ASP A 360 -13.55 -18.58 -5.07
C ASP A 360 -13.80 -20.10 -5.05
N LYS A 361 -12.74 -20.92 -5.14
CA LYS A 361 -12.83 -22.39 -5.04
C LYS A 361 -12.90 -22.91 -3.60
N GLY A 362 -12.81 -22.04 -2.60
CA GLY A 362 -12.79 -22.46 -1.21
C GLY A 362 -11.41 -22.86 -0.68
N GLN A 363 -10.35 -22.60 -1.45
CA GLN A 363 -8.98 -22.88 -1.03
C GLN A 363 -8.43 -21.70 -0.25
N TYR A 364 -7.84 -21.99 0.90
CA TYR A 364 -7.21 -21.01 1.77
C TYR A 364 -5.71 -21.01 1.59
N LEU A 365 -5.14 -19.82 1.71
CA LEU A 365 -3.75 -19.61 2.02
C LEU A 365 -3.67 -18.88 3.37
N ILE A 366 -2.82 -19.39 4.26
CA ILE A 366 -2.62 -18.86 5.60
C ILE A 366 -1.17 -18.38 5.68
N VAL A 367 -0.98 -17.13 6.09
CA VAL A 367 0.33 -16.65 6.53
C VAL A 367 0.46 -17.05 7.99
N ALA A 368 1.40 -17.96 8.25
CA ALA A 368 1.71 -18.43 9.59
C ALA A 368 2.99 -17.76 10.07
N GLY A 369 2.98 -17.24 11.29
CA GLY A 369 4.12 -16.54 11.90
C GLY A 369 4.22 -16.83 13.39
N SER A 370 5.27 -16.33 14.04
CA SER A 370 5.41 -16.47 15.49
C SER A 370 4.35 -15.65 16.22
N TRP A 371 3.79 -16.20 17.31
CA TRP A 371 2.93 -15.44 18.22
C TRP A 371 3.69 -14.32 18.94
N ALA A 372 5.01 -14.47 19.11
CA ALA A 372 5.85 -13.62 19.95
C ALA A 372 6.61 -12.53 19.19
N ALA A 373 7.01 -12.81 17.95
CA ALA A 373 7.89 -11.90 17.21
C ALA A 373 7.09 -10.71 16.68
N GLU A 374 7.63 -9.51 16.85
CA GLU A 374 7.08 -8.24 16.36
C GLU A 374 7.74 -7.79 15.05
N ASP A 375 8.63 -8.62 14.53
CA ASP A 375 9.42 -8.39 13.34
C ASP A 375 9.63 -9.71 12.60
N ASN A 376 10.46 -9.68 11.57
CA ASN A 376 10.76 -10.85 10.76
C ASN A 376 11.79 -11.81 11.40
N SER A 377 12.14 -11.67 12.69
CA SER A 377 13.24 -12.44 13.31
C SER A 377 12.91 -13.91 13.60
N ALA A 378 11.64 -14.30 13.50
CA ALA A 378 11.16 -15.65 13.73
C ALA A 378 10.61 -16.29 12.44
N PRO A 379 10.41 -17.62 12.40
CA PRO A 379 9.92 -18.29 11.19
C PRO A 379 8.54 -17.81 10.73
N TYR A 380 8.41 -17.62 9.42
CA TYR A 380 7.15 -17.43 8.71
C TYR A 380 6.99 -18.49 7.62
N ALA A 381 5.76 -18.91 7.38
CA ALA A 381 5.46 -19.87 6.31
C ALA A 381 4.06 -19.66 5.74
N LEU A 382 3.87 -20.07 4.49
CA LEU A 382 2.56 -20.20 3.88
C LEU A 382 2.06 -21.64 4.03
N TYR A 383 0.81 -21.76 4.45
CA TYR A 383 0.08 -23.03 4.48
C TYR A 383 -1.14 -22.95 3.58
N ARG A 384 -1.43 -24.04 2.87
CA ARG A 384 -2.72 -24.21 2.19
C ARG A 384 -3.67 -25.04 3.05
N TRP A 385 -4.95 -24.71 3.01
CA TRP A 385 -6.02 -25.43 3.69
C TRP A 385 -7.30 -25.42 2.84
N ASP A 386 -8.18 -26.41 3.04
CA ASP A 386 -9.38 -26.62 2.21
C ASP A 386 -10.68 -26.12 2.88
N GLY A 387 -10.57 -25.48 4.05
CA GLY A 387 -11.73 -24.99 4.80
C GLY A 387 -12.44 -26.06 5.63
N VAL A 388 -11.97 -27.31 5.64
CA VAL A 388 -12.60 -28.41 6.37
C VAL A 388 -11.95 -28.57 7.74
N ALA A 389 -12.75 -28.41 8.79
CA ALA A 389 -12.28 -28.57 10.17
C ALA A 389 -11.72 -29.98 10.40
N GLY A 390 -10.55 -30.07 11.03
CA GLY A 390 -9.85 -31.32 11.30
C GLY A 390 -8.97 -31.82 10.15
N HIS A 391 -9.06 -31.24 8.95
CA HIS A 391 -8.08 -31.50 7.89
C HIS A 391 -6.78 -30.74 8.17
N GLN A 392 -5.66 -31.41 7.95
CA GLN A 392 -4.32 -30.87 8.21
C GLN A 392 -3.92 -29.83 7.14
N PRO A 393 -3.61 -28.57 7.52
CA PRO A 393 -2.98 -27.63 6.61
C PRO A 393 -1.63 -28.14 6.12
N VAL A 394 -1.31 -27.87 4.86
CA VAL A 394 -0.07 -28.30 4.21
C VAL A 394 0.81 -27.09 4.00
N LYS A 395 2.04 -27.12 4.55
CA LYS A 395 3.03 -26.06 4.30
C LYS A 395 3.42 -26.06 2.82
N VAL A 396 3.35 -24.90 2.17
CA VAL A 396 3.68 -24.74 0.74
C VAL A 396 4.92 -23.90 0.49
N LEU A 397 5.30 -23.02 1.43
CA LEU A 397 6.48 -22.17 1.29
C LEU A 397 6.98 -21.72 2.67
N ASP A 398 8.30 -21.75 2.87
CA ASP A 398 8.94 -21.01 3.96
C ASP A 398 9.23 -19.58 3.48
N LEU A 399 8.82 -18.57 4.25
CA LEU A 399 8.98 -17.17 3.86
C LEU A 399 10.33 -16.60 4.33
N PRO A 400 10.91 -15.64 3.58
CA PRO A 400 12.14 -14.97 4.00
C PRO A 400 12.03 -14.22 5.33
N THR A 401 13.01 -14.44 6.21
CA THR A 401 13.10 -13.85 7.56
C THR A 401 14.30 -12.92 7.79
N ALA A 402 15.14 -12.68 6.77
CA ALA A 402 16.34 -11.85 6.92
C ALA A 402 16.13 -10.38 6.53
N ASP A 403 15.04 -10.11 5.82
CA ASP A 403 14.70 -8.77 5.35
C ASP A 403 13.78 -8.10 6.37
N ALA A 404 13.79 -6.77 6.44
CA ALA A 404 12.90 -6.01 7.33
C ALA A 404 11.41 -6.36 7.09
N GLY A 405 10.66 -6.28 8.19
CA GLY A 405 9.20 -6.38 8.25
C GLY A 405 8.61 -7.78 8.36
N GLY A 406 7.64 -7.94 9.26
CA GLY A 406 6.87 -9.17 9.44
C GLY A 406 5.88 -9.36 8.30
N TRP A 407 5.60 -10.61 7.90
CA TRP A 407 4.60 -10.88 6.86
C TRP A 407 3.21 -10.90 7.47
N GLU A 408 2.34 -9.99 7.01
CA GLU A 408 0.96 -9.88 7.51
C GLU A 408 -0.03 -10.32 6.45
N SER A 409 -0.22 -9.54 5.38
CA SER A 409 -1.41 -9.71 4.53
C SER A 409 -1.20 -10.51 3.26
N VAL A 410 -2.22 -11.30 2.88
CA VAL A 410 -2.42 -11.91 1.57
C VAL A 410 -3.45 -11.12 0.77
N VAL A 411 -3.03 -10.53 -0.35
CA VAL A 411 -3.92 -9.71 -1.20
C VAL A 411 -5.01 -10.56 -1.85
N SER A 412 -4.61 -11.65 -2.50
CA SER A 412 -5.49 -12.60 -3.19
C SER A 412 -4.83 -13.97 -3.28
N VAL A 413 -5.65 -15.01 -3.41
CA VAL A 413 -5.19 -16.40 -3.48
C VAL A 413 -5.43 -16.92 -4.90
N PRO A 414 -4.38 -17.40 -5.61
CA PRO A 414 -4.56 -18.01 -6.92
C PRO A 414 -5.27 -19.37 -6.80
N ASP A 415 -5.56 -20.00 -7.92
CA ASP A 415 -5.95 -21.40 -7.96
C ASP A 415 -4.80 -22.28 -7.44
N LEU A 416 -4.94 -22.86 -6.25
CA LEU A 416 -3.87 -23.61 -5.58
C LEU A 416 -3.65 -25.01 -6.16
N ASP A 417 -4.48 -25.43 -7.12
CA ASP A 417 -4.28 -26.66 -7.89
C ASP A 417 -3.44 -26.43 -9.17
N VAL A 418 -3.16 -25.16 -9.50
CA VAL A 418 -2.36 -24.78 -10.67
C VAL A 418 -0.96 -24.39 -10.25
N SER A 419 0.02 -25.19 -10.68
CA SER A 419 1.44 -24.91 -10.45
C SER A 419 1.85 -23.55 -11.03
N GLY A 420 2.67 -22.80 -10.30
CA GLY A 420 3.15 -21.49 -10.75
C GLY A 420 2.20 -20.33 -10.45
N GLY A 421 1.11 -20.57 -9.70
CA GLY A 421 0.27 -19.50 -9.16
C GLY A 421 1.10 -18.51 -8.36
N ARG A 422 0.89 -17.20 -8.60
CA ARG A 422 1.60 -16.15 -7.85
C ARG A 422 0.70 -15.57 -6.78
N VAL A 423 1.25 -15.41 -5.58
CA VAL A 423 0.59 -14.74 -4.45
C VAL A 423 1.34 -13.45 -4.12
N GLN A 424 0.59 -12.39 -3.85
CA GLN A 424 1.13 -11.13 -3.37
C GLN A 424 0.97 -11.04 -1.86
N LEU A 425 2.09 -10.92 -1.15
CA LEU A 425 2.13 -10.69 0.29
C LEU A 425 2.57 -9.25 0.59
N ILE A 426 2.18 -8.73 1.75
CA ILE A 426 2.58 -7.40 2.23
C ILE A 426 3.18 -7.55 3.64
N THR A 427 4.22 -6.78 3.93
CA THR A 427 4.84 -6.70 5.25
C THR A 427 4.35 -5.53 6.09
N ASP A 428 4.29 -5.74 7.39
CA ASP A 428 4.38 -4.68 8.39
C ASP A 428 5.86 -4.37 8.61
N ASP A 429 6.29 -3.20 8.13
CA ASP A 429 7.63 -2.64 8.28
C ASP A 429 7.70 -1.60 9.41
N GLY A 430 6.62 -1.39 10.17
CA GLY A 430 6.45 -0.31 11.13
C GLY A 430 7.59 -0.14 12.13
N SER A 431 8.01 -1.26 12.73
CA SER A 431 9.12 -1.30 13.69
C SER A 431 10.50 -1.37 13.04
N ALA A 432 10.59 -1.44 11.71
CA ALA A 432 11.86 -1.58 11.01
C ALA A 432 12.62 -0.26 10.94
N ASP A 433 13.92 -0.31 11.24
CA ASP A 433 14.85 0.74 10.82
C ASP A 433 15.14 0.53 9.33
N LEU A 434 14.46 1.26 8.44
CA LEU A 434 14.64 1.08 7.00
C LEU A 434 15.95 1.72 6.51
N TYR A 435 16.41 2.81 7.14
CA TYR A 435 17.44 3.69 6.57
C TYR A 435 18.75 3.76 7.35
N GLY A 436 18.86 3.11 8.50
CA GLY A 436 20.10 2.93 9.24
C GLY A 436 20.41 4.05 10.22
N ASP A 437 19.38 4.77 10.65
CA ASP A 437 19.47 5.87 11.62
C ASP A 437 18.88 5.50 12.99
N GLY A 438 18.31 4.29 13.12
CA GLY A 438 17.65 3.83 14.33
C GLY A 438 16.22 4.35 14.51
N THR A 439 15.67 5.07 13.54
CA THR A 439 14.26 5.49 13.54
C THR A 439 13.39 4.38 12.96
N GLN A 440 12.36 3.99 13.71
CA GLN A 440 11.35 3.03 13.23
C GLN A 440 10.59 3.62 12.05
N ALA A 441 10.19 2.79 11.08
CA ALA A 441 9.54 3.25 9.86
C ALA A 441 8.30 4.11 10.15
N LYS A 442 7.49 3.72 11.14
CA LYS A 442 6.29 4.46 11.53
C LYS A 442 6.56 5.85 12.10
N ASP A 443 7.73 6.05 12.67
CA ASP A 443 8.17 7.32 13.28
C ASP A 443 8.87 8.24 12.27
N LEU A 444 9.04 7.83 11.02
CA LEU A 444 9.66 8.66 9.99
C LEU A 444 8.80 9.90 9.72
N ALA A 445 9.44 11.06 9.65
CA ALA A 445 8.76 12.35 9.52
C ALA A 445 8.10 12.60 8.14
N HIS A 446 8.39 11.76 7.14
CA HIS A 446 7.94 11.94 5.78
C HIS A 446 7.21 10.68 5.29
N PRO A 447 5.92 10.76 4.93
CA PRO A 447 5.16 9.61 4.43
C PRO A 447 5.80 8.94 3.22
N GLU A 448 6.51 9.67 2.36
CA GLU A 448 7.23 9.12 1.21
C GLU A 448 8.39 8.20 1.59
N TRP A 449 8.84 8.26 2.85
CA TRP A 449 9.87 7.38 3.41
C TRP A 449 9.28 6.25 4.25
N GLN A 450 8.05 6.38 4.73
CA GLN A 450 7.28 5.27 5.30
C GLN A 450 6.84 4.36 4.18
N LYS A 451 7.17 3.06 4.26
CA LYS A 451 6.77 2.09 3.24
C LYS A 451 6.64 0.70 3.82
N SER A 452 5.67 -0.04 3.31
CA SER A 452 5.56 -1.50 3.43
C SER A 452 6.07 -2.17 2.17
N ARG A 453 6.74 -3.31 2.30
CA ARG A 453 7.12 -4.14 1.15
C ARG A 453 5.96 -5.03 0.74
N SER A 454 5.58 -4.97 -0.53
CA SER A 454 4.77 -5.98 -1.18
C SER A 454 5.65 -6.87 -2.06
N THR A 455 5.47 -8.20 -2.00
CA THR A 455 6.29 -9.15 -2.78
C THR A 455 5.44 -10.24 -3.39
N PHE A 456 5.70 -10.56 -4.65
CA PHE A 456 5.09 -11.71 -5.30
C PHE A 456 5.93 -12.99 -5.10
N PHE A 457 5.30 -14.04 -4.61
CA PHE A 457 5.88 -15.38 -4.50
C PHE A 457 5.20 -16.32 -5.48
N THR A 458 5.96 -17.28 -6.02
CA THR A 458 5.42 -18.35 -6.86
C THR A 458 5.19 -19.58 -5.99
N LEU A 459 3.98 -20.12 -6.02
CA LEU A 459 3.61 -21.36 -5.32
C LEU A 459 3.97 -22.56 -6.21
N GLY A 460 4.57 -23.59 -5.57
CA GLY A 460 5.08 -24.80 -6.21
C GLY A 460 4.03 -25.83 -6.59
#